data_AF-A0A239MGZ0-F1
#
_entry.id   AF-A0A239MGZ0-F1
#
_cell.length_a   1.000
_cell.length_b   1.000
_cell.length_c   1.000
_cell.angle_alpha   90.00
_cell.angle_beta   90.00
_cell.angle_gamma   90.00
#
_symmetry.space_group_name_H-M   'P 1'
#
loop_
_entity.id
_entity.type
_entity.pdbx_description
1 polymer ?
#
loop_
_entity_poly.entity_id
_entity_poly.type
_entity_poly.pdbx_seq_one_letter_code
_entity_poly.pdbx_strand_id
1 'polypeptide(L)'
;MRTIRIGSGAGYSGDRIEPAIELAESGNLDYLVFECLAERTIALAQQDRLKDPQGGFDPLLADRMKAVLPICRKNGVKIVTNMGAANPVAAAQATRDIARALGLPGLKVAAVTGDDVLERARASDVVLDEGGSVKALGNRVISANAYTGAAPIAEALAGGADVVITGRAADPALFLGPLVHEFGWAMDDWELLGKGTMVGHLLECAGQITGGYFADPGVKDVQGLARLGFPIGEVREDGDLVVTKVAGSGGQITRATVAEQLLYEIHDPTRYYQPDVVADFSQVRVEEVGPDRIHVTGGSGAPKTGLLKTSVGYLDSYIGEGEISYAGANAVARGRLALEIVRERLTLTGVKMTESRFDLIGVNALHGDTLPEGHDPYEVRIRVAGRTDSLAEAVKIGNEVETLYTNGPAGGGGAWKSAREIVGVASALLPETVVTSSVTFMEA
;
A
#
# COMPACT_ATOMS: atom_id res chain seq x y z
N MET A 1 -12.01 -32.13 4.62
CA MET A 1 -12.00 -30.69 4.92
C MET A 1 -11.81 -29.97 3.61
N ARG A 2 -12.56 -28.89 3.40
CA ARG A 2 -12.46 -28.08 2.19
C ARG A 2 -11.16 -27.25 2.23
N THR A 3 -10.62 -26.91 1.06
CA THR A 3 -9.45 -26.03 0.91
C THR A 3 -9.77 -24.96 -0.11
N ILE A 4 -9.45 -23.71 0.19
CA ILE A 4 -9.63 -22.54 -0.66
C ILE A 4 -8.25 -22.03 -1.07
N ARG A 5 -8.07 -21.75 -2.36
CA ARG A 5 -6.82 -21.26 -2.96
C ARG A 5 -6.95 -19.78 -3.29
N ILE A 6 -6.18 -18.93 -2.62
CA ILE A 6 -6.21 -17.48 -2.79
C ILE A 6 -4.86 -17.02 -3.32
N GLY A 7 -4.85 -16.33 -4.46
CA GLY A 7 -3.66 -15.69 -5.02
C GLY A 7 -3.63 -14.19 -4.70
N SER A 8 -2.43 -13.64 -4.50
CA SER A 8 -2.24 -12.19 -4.35
C SER A 8 -1.79 -11.59 -5.68
N GLY A 9 -2.66 -10.85 -6.34
CA GLY A 9 -2.44 -10.26 -7.67
C GLY A 9 -1.70 -8.92 -7.65
N ALA A 10 -1.64 -8.24 -6.51
CA ALA A 10 -0.88 -7.01 -6.30
C ALA A 10 -0.69 -6.77 -4.80
N GLY A 11 0.44 -6.18 -4.42
CA GLY A 11 0.73 -5.72 -3.05
C GLY A 11 0.79 -4.20 -2.87
N TYR A 12 0.57 -3.42 -3.93
CA TYR A 12 0.42 -1.97 -3.89
C TYR A 12 -0.17 -1.42 -5.21
N SER A 13 -0.61 -0.15 -5.19
CA SER A 13 -1.28 0.49 -6.35
C SER A 13 -0.48 0.39 -7.66
N GLY A 14 0.84 0.65 -7.62
CA GLY A 14 1.73 0.64 -8.78
C GLY A 14 2.41 -0.70 -9.08
N ASP A 15 1.93 -1.80 -8.50
CA ASP A 15 2.53 -3.12 -8.67
C ASP A 15 2.32 -3.70 -10.08
N ARG A 16 3.15 -4.68 -10.43
CA ARG A 16 3.14 -5.37 -11.72
C ARG A 16 1.85 -6.13 -11.98
N ILE A 17 1.48 -6.25 -13.25
CA ILE A 17 0.25 -6.95 -13.68
C ILE A 17 0.54 -8.40 -14.09
N GLU A 18 1.72 -8.68 -14.65
CA GLU A 18 2.04 -9.99 -15.22
C GLU A 18 1.97 -11.15 -14.20
N PRO A 19 2.40 -10.99 -12.93
CA PRO A 19 2.24 -12.06 -11.94
C PRO A 19 0.76 -12.43 -11.67
N ALA A 20 -0.16 -11.47 -11.72
CA ALA A 20 -1.60 -11.72 -11.56
C ALA A 20 -2.18 -12.52 -12.73
N ILE A 21 -1.69 -12.29 -13.95
CA ILE A 21 -2.05 -13.09 -15.13
C ILE A 21 -1.59 -14.53 -14.93
N GLU A 22 -0.32 -14.74 -14.55
CA GLU A 22 0.24 -16.08 -14.30
C GLU A 22 -0.52 -16.83 -13.19
N LEU A 23 -0.89 -16.12 -12.12
CA LEU A 23 -1.76 -16.64 -11.06
C LEU A 23 -3.14 -17.05 -11.58
N ALA A 24 -3.81 -16.20 -12.36
CA ALA A 24 -5.13 -16.48 -12.90
C ALA A 24 -5.12 -17.67 -13.89
N GLU A 25 -4.05 -17.82 -14.68
CA GLU A 25 -3.91 -18.89 -15.67
C GLU A 25 -3.51 -20.23 -15.05
N SER A 26 -2.55 -20.22 -14.11
CA SER A 26 -1.84 -21.42 -13.68
C SER A 26 -1.88 -21.67 -12.17
N GLY A 27 -2.44 -20.76 -11.38
CA GLY A 27 -2.52 -20.88 -9.92
C GLY A 27 -3.60 -21.82 -9.41
N ASN A 28 -4.57 -22.19 -10.26
CA ASN A 28 -5.77 -22.95 -9.90
C ASN A 28 -6.46 -22.33 -8.69
N LEU A 29 -6.87 -21.07 -8.81
CA LEU A 29 -7.36 -20.26 -7.70
C LEU A 29 -8.88 -20.36 -7.57
N ASP A 30 -9.38 -20.16 -6.36
CA ASP A 30 -10.77 -19.80 -6.10
C ASP A 30 -10.92 -18.26 -6.09
N TYR A 31 -9.91 -17.57 -5.55
CA TYR A 31 -9.88 -16.12 -5.40
C TYR A 31 -8.57 -15.51 -5.88
N LEU A 32 -8.66 -14.35 -6.52
CA LEU A 32 -7.54 -13.47 -6.83
C LEU A 32 -7.75 -12.12 -6.13
N VAL A 33 -6.86 -11.77 -5.22
CA VAL A 33 -6.97 -10.56 -4.40
C VAL A 33 -6.00 -9.49 -4.91
N PHE A 34 -6.47 -8.26 -5.10
CA PHE A 34 -5.60 -7.12 -5.39
C PHE A 34 -5.65 -6.13 -4.21
N GLU A 35 -4.60 -6.15 -3.39
CA GLU A 35 -4.36 -5.16 -2.34
C GLU A 35 -3.54 -4.02 -2.96
N CYS A 36 -4.12 -2.82 -3.00
CA CYS A 36 -3.62 -1.67 -3.75
C CYS A 36 -3.72 -0.35 -2.99
N LEU A 37 -4.04 -0.35 -1.69
CA LEU A 37 -4.21 0.89 -0.91
C LEU A 37 -3.27 0.97 0.29
N ALA A 38 -2.50 2.06 0.31
CA ALA A 38 -1.86 2.55 1.52
C ALA A 38 -2.63 3.74 2.12
N GLU A 39 -2.24 4.17 3.32
CA GLU A 39 -2.80 5.34 4.00
C GLU A 39 -2.80 6.60 3.13
N ARG A 40 -1.69 6.83 2.41
CA ARG A 40 -1.51 8.04 1.59
C ARG A 40 -2.31 7.97 0.30
N THR A 41 -2.45 6.79 -0.30
CA THR A 41 -3.07 6.65 -1.62
C THR A 41 -4.54 7.01 -1.59
N ILE A 42 -5.26 6.74 -0.49
CA ILE A 42 -6.67 7.12 -0.39
C ILE A 42 -6.87 8.63 -0.34
N ALA A 43 -5.99 9.36 0.36
CA ALA A 43 -6.08 10.81 0.43
C ALA A 43 -5.78 11.46 -0.93
N LEU A 44 -4.83 10.92 -1.69
CA LEU A 44 -4.55 11.33 -3.07
C LEU A 44 -5.74 11.00 -3.99
N ALA A 45 -6.32 9.80 -3.86
CA ALA A 45 -7.50 9.41 -4.62
C ALA A 45 -8.71 10.30 -4.32
N GLN A 46 -8.88 10.76 -3.07
CA GLN A 46 -9.90 11.75 -2.71
C GLN A 46 -9.62 13.11 -3.36
N GLN A 47 -8.37 13.57 -3.42
CA GLN A 47 -8.03 14.78 -4.18
C GLN A 47 -8.38 14.65 -5.66
N ASP A 48 -8.15 13.49 -6.26
CA ASP A 48 -8.50 13.24 -7.66
C ASP A 48 -10.02 13.17 -7.85
N ARG A 49 -10.76 12.57 -6.91
CA ARG A 49 -12.23 12.57 -6.90
C ARG A 49 -12.83 13.98 -6.80
N LEU A 50 -12.19 14.87 -6.06
CA LEU A 50 -12.60 16.28 -5.95
C LEU A 50 -12.45 17.03 -7.28
N LYS A 51 -11.47 16.64 -8.12
CA LYS A 51 -11.25 17.21 -9.46
C LYS A 51 -12.17 16.57 -10.50
N ASP A 52 -12.36 15.25 -10.41
CA ASP A 52 -13.24 14.46 -11.26
C ASP A 52 -14.12 13.54 -10.40
N PRO A 53 -15.44 13.81 -10.26
CA PRO A 53 -16.35 12.98 -9.49
C PRO A 53 -16.46 11.52 -9.94
N GLN A 54 -16.06 11.19 -11.18
CA GLN A 54 -15.99 9.81 -11.68
C GLN A 54 -14.62 9.16 -11.45
N GLY A 55 -13.61 9.93 -11.04
CA GLY A 55 -12.28 9.45 -10.69
C GLY A 55 -12.16 9.02 -9.22
N GLY A 56 -10.92 8.91 -8.74
CA GLY A 56 -10.61 8.56 -7.35
C GLY A 56 -10.63 7.06 -7.03
N PHE A 57 -10.59 6.20 -8.03
CA PHE A 57 -10.25 4.78 -7.88
C PHE A 57 -8.83 4.52 -8.42
N ASP A 58 -8.29 3.31 -8.17
CA ASP A 58 -6.92 2.96 -8.52
C ASP A 58 -6.62 3.16 -10.03
N PRO A 59 -5.51 3.81 -10.39
CA PRO A 59 -5.19 4.14 -11.78
C PRO A 59 -4.94 2.90 -12.66
N LEU A 60 -4.55 1.76 -12.08
CA LEU A 60 -4.31 0.51 -12.81
C LEU A 60 -5.51 -0.44 -12.79
N LEU A 61 -6.65 -0.06 -12.18
CA LEU A 61 -7.88 -0.87 -12.16
C LEU A 61 -8.24 -1.36 -13.56
N ALA A 62 -8.31 -0.45 -14.53
CA ALA A 62 -8.77 -0.79 -15.87
C ALA A 62 -7.84 -1.80 -16.56
N ASP A 63 -6.53 -1.62 -16.43
CA ASP A 63 -5.54 -2.48 -17.08
C ASP A 63 -5.46 -3.85 -16.40
N ARG A 64 -5.55 -3.91 -15.07
CA ARG A 64 -5.68 -5.15 -14.32
C ARG A 64 -6.94 -5.92 -14.73
N MET A 65 -8.10 -5.27 -14.73
CA MET A 65 -9.37 -5.92 -15.08
C MET A 65 -9.37 -6.43 -16.53
N LYS A 66 -8.86 -5.66 -17.50
CA LYS A 66 -8.70 -6.14 -18.89
C LYS A 66 -7.80 -7.36 -18.98
N ALA A 67 -6.73 -7.40 -18.18
CA ALA A 67 -5.78 -8.50 -18.19
C ALA A 67 -6.35 -9.79 -17.60
N VAL A 68 -7.06 -9.71 -16.45
CA VAL A 68 -7.44 -10.92 -15.70
C VAL A 68 -8.90 -11.35 -15.86
N LEU A 69 -9.86 -10.46 -16.15
CA LEU A 69 -11.29 -10.83 -16.17
C LEU A 69 -11.62 -11.99 -17.12
N PRO A 70 -11.11 -12.05 -18.37
CA PRO A 70 -11.40 -13.17 -19.26
C PRO A 70 -10.90 -14.51 -18.72
N ILE A 71 -9.72 -14.50 -18.10
CA ILE A 71 -9.06 -15.69 -17.55
C ILE A 71 -9.80 -16.15 -16.30
N CYS A 72 -10.06 -15.22 -15.37
CA CYS A 72 -10.82 -15.48 -14.15
C CYS A 72 -12.21 -16.01 -14.45
N ARG A 73 -12.93 -15.42 -15.41
CA ARG A 73 -14.28 -15.88 -15.79
C ARG A 73 -14.26 -17.30 -16.35
N LYS A 74 -13.28 -17.62 -17.20
CA LYS A 74 -13.10 -18.96 -17.77
C LYS A 74 -12.80 -20.01 -16.69
N ASN A 75 -11.97 -19.65 -15.72
CA ASN A 75 -11.50 -20.54 -14.67
C ASN A 75 -12.39 -20.55 -13.42
N GLY A 76 -13.42 -19.70 -13.35
CA GLY A 76 -14.31 -19.58 -12.19
C GLY A 76 -13.67 -18.88 -10.98
N VAL A 77 -12.63 -18.07 -11.20
CA VAL A 77 -11.91 -17.33 -10.15
C VAL A 77 -12.68 -16.04 -9.83
N LYS A 78 -12.98 -15.80 -8.56
CA LYS A 78 -13.56 -14.53 -8.08
C LYS A 78 -12.46 -13.52 -7.75
N ILE A 79 -12.76 -12.23 -7.86
CA ILE A 79 -11.80 -11.16 -7.58
C ILE A 79 -12.26 -10.34 -6.37
N VAL A 80 -11.35 -10.03 -5.46
CA VAL A 80 -11.58 -9.10 -4.34
C VAL A 80 -10.50 -8.02 -4.35
N THR A 81 -10.88 -6.76 -4.16
CA THR A 81 -9.91 -5.66 -4.20
C THR A 81 -10.35 -4.43 -3.42
N ASN A 82 -9.37 -3.65 -2.94
CA ASN A 82 -9.55 -2.29 -2.42
C ASN A 82 -9.23 -1.20 -3.47
N MET A 83 -9.09 -1.56 -4.75
CA MET A 83 -8.87 -0.60 -5.85
C MET A 83 -10.01 0.41 -6.04
N GLY A 84 -11.13 0.27 -5.32
CA GLY A 84 -12.16 1.30 -5.27
C GLY A 84 -11.65 2.60 -4.66
N ALA A 85 -10.64 2.55 -3.78
CA ALA A 85 -10.02 3.71 -3.16
C ALA A 85 -11.05 4.70 -2.61
N ALA A 86 -11.10 5.92 -3.14
CA ALA A 86 -12.06 6.95 -2.76
C ALA A 86 -13.43 6.82 -3.45
N ASN A 87 -13.56 5.95 -4.46
CA ASN A 87 -14.76 5.82 -5.28
C ASN A 87 -15.08 4.36 -5.71
N PRO A 88 -15.48 3.48 -4.77
CA PRO A 88 -15.78 2.08 -5.07
C PRO A 88 -16.91 1.90 -6.10
N VAL A 89 -17.88 2.82 -6.12
CA VAL A 89 -19.00 2.79 -7.06
C VAL A 89 -18.53 3.07 -8.49
N ALA A 90 -17.68 4.09 -8.71
CA ALA A 90 -17.13 4.37 -10.03
C ALA A 90 -16.19 3.26 -10.50
N ALA A 91 -15.42 2.64 -9.59
CA ALA A 91 -14.58 1.49 -9.91
C ALA A 91 -15.41 0.27 -10.36
N ALA A 92 -16.52 -0.02 -9.68
CA ALA A 92 -17.44 -1.08 -10.09
C ALA A 92 -18.11 -0.79 -11.44
N GLN A 93 -18.46 0.47 -11.66
CA GLN A 93 -19.01 0.96 -12.92
C GLN A 93 -18.01 0.78 -14.08
N ALA A 94 -16.75 1.18 -13.90
CA ALA A 94 -15.68 0.97 -14.88
C ALA A 94 -15.42 -0.51 -15.15
N THR A 95 -15.41 -1.34 -14.11
CA THR A 95 -15.20 -2.80 -14.23
C THR A 95 -16.33 -3.47 -15.00
N ARG A 96 -17.59 -3.09 -14.73
CA ARG A 96 -18.76 -3.55 -15.49
C ARG A 96 -18.66 -3.21 -16.98
N ASP A 97 -18.26 -1.97 -17.29
CA ASP A 97 -18.16 -1.52 -18.67
C ASP A 97 -17.01 -2.24 -19.41
N ILE A 98 -15.91 -2.55 -18.71
CA ILE A 98 -14.83 -3.42 -19.23
C ILE A 98 -15.35 -4.83 -19.49
N ALA A 99 -16.08 -5.43 -18.55
CA ALA A 99 -16.66 -6.76 -18.73
C ALA A 99 -17.61 -6.83 -19.94
N ARG A 100 -18.43 -5.79 -20.16
CA ARG A 100 -19.26 -5.65 -21.37
C ARG A 100 -18.43 -5.59 -22.64
N ALA A 101 -17.39 -4.76 -22.66
CA ALA A 101 -16.51 -4.62 -23.82
C ALA A 101 -15.75 -5.92 -24.16
N LEU A 102 -15.47 -6.74 -23.15
CA LEU A 102 -14.83 -8.05 -23.31
C LEU A 102 -15.82 -9.19 -23.65
N GLY A 103 -17.12 -8.90 -23.73
CA GLY A 103 -18.14 -9.91 -24.03
C GLY A 103 -18.35 -10.92 -22.89
N LEU A 104 -18.29 -10.47 -21.64
CA LEU A 104 -18.51 -11.29 -20.43
C LEU A 104 -19.89 -10.99 -19.81
N PRO A 105 -21.01 -11.39 -20.45
CA PRO A 105 -22.35 -11.06 -19.96
C PRO A 105 -22.66 -11.74 -18.63
N GLY A 106 -23.45 -11.07 -17.80
CA GLY A 106 -23.88 -11.57 -16.50
C GLY A 106 -22.79 -11.58 -15.42
N LEU A 107 -21.63 -10.97 -15.69
CA LEU A 107 -20.59 -10.78 -14.69
C LEU A 107 -21.09 -9.78 -13.63
N LYS A 108 -21.14 -10.22 -12.39
CA LYS A 108 -21.69 -9.46 -11.27
C LYS A 108 -20.57 -8.77 -10.48
N VAL A 109 -20.60 -7.44 -10.45
CA VAL A 109 -19.66 -6.60 -9.72
C VAL A 109 -20.35 -6.00 -8.50
N ALA A 110 -19.72 -6.07 -7.33
CA ALA A 110 -20.21 -5.45 -6.12
C ALA A 110 -19.26 -4.33 -5.67
N ALA A 111 -19.81 -3.13 -5.46
CA ALA A 111 -19.13 -2.04 -4.77
C ALA A 111 -19.48 -2.08 -3.28
N VAL A 112 -18.47 -2.14 -2.42
CA VAL A 112 -18.59 -1.99 -0.97
C VAL A 112 -18.20 -0.56 -0.60
N THR A 113 -19.10 0.14 0.07
CA THR A 113 -18.92 1.52 0.54
C THR A 113 -19.16 1.61 2.05
N GLY A 114 -18.84 2.74 2.66
CA GLY A 114 -19.10 3.03 4.08
C GLY A 114 -17.84 3.42 4.86
N ASP A 115 -16.67 3.25 4.26
CA ASP A 115 -15.38 3.61 4.84
C ASP A 115 -15.18 5.14 4.94
N ASP A 116 -15.75 5.94 4.02
CA ASP A 116 -15.69 7.41 4.09
C ASP A 116 -16.52 7.94 5.27
N VAL A 117 -15.82 8.38 6.31
CA VAL A 117 -16.36 8.88 7.58
C VAL A 117 -16.03 10.35 7.81
N LEU A 118 -15.64 11.11 6.78
CA LEU A 118 -15.18 12.49 6.89
C LEU A 118 -16.15 13.38 7.69
N GLU A 119 -17.43 13.34 7.36
CA GLU A 119 -18.44 14.16 8.05
C GLU A 119 -18.62 13.73 9.51
N ARG A 120 -18.50 12.44 9.83
CA ARG A 120 -18.57 11.93 11.20
C ARG A 120 -17.34 12.33 12.01
N ALA A 121 -16.15 12.25 11.41
CA ALA A 121 -14.90 12.69 12.01
C ALA A 121 -14.91 14.19 12.31
N ARG A 122 -15.44 15.01 11.40
CA ARG A 122 -15.62 16.46 11.61
C ARG A 122 -16.62 16.77 12.71
N ALA A 123 -17.77 16.09 12.72
CA ALA A 123 -18.83 16.34 13.69
C ALA A 123 -18.44 15.93 15.13
N SER A 124 -17.63 14.88 15.28
CA SER A 124 -17.16 14.37 16.58
C SER A 124 -15.88 15.04 17.08
N ASP A 125 -15.24 15.88 16.25
CA ASP A 125 -13.93 16.49 16.54
C ASP A 125 -12.89 15.46 17.02
N VAL A 126 -12.76 14.37 16.25
CA VAL A 126 -11.93 13.23 16.66
C VAL A 126 -10.47 13.67 16.88
N VAL A 127 -9.90 13.16 17.98
CA VAL A 127 -8.51 13.39 18.37
C VAL A 127 -7.60 12.56 17.46
N LEU A 128 -6.50 13.18 17.03
CA LEU A 128 -5.49 12.53 16.21
C LEU A 128 -4.40 11.94 17.12
N ASP A 129 -3.85 10.79 16.74
CA ASP A 129 -2.83 10.07 17.52
C ASP A 129 -1.55 10.90 17.69
N GLU A 130 -1.18 11.68 16.68
CA GLU A 130 -0.02 12.57 16.68
C GLU A 130 -0.27 13.89 17.45
N GLY A 131 -1.49 14.08 17.96
CA GLY A 131 -1.93 15.27 18.69
C GLY A 131 -2.77 16.23 17.85
N GLY A 132 -3.59 17.03 18.54
CA GLY A 132 -4.58 17.90 17.90
C GLY A 132 -5.88 17.16 17.57
N SER A 133 -6.68 17.73 16.66
CA SER A 133 -7.97 17.17 16.28
C SER A 133 -8.32 17.50 14.83
N VAL A 134 -9.31 16.79 14.28
CA VAL A 134 -9.83 17.05 12.93
C VAL A 134 -10.31 18.50 12.77
N LYS A 135 -10.92 19.11 13.79
CA LYS A 135 -11.35 20.51 13.73
C LYS A 135 -10.17 21.48 13.71
N ALA A 136 -9.06 21.17 14.39
CA ALA A 136 -7.86 22.00 14.37
C ALA A 136 -7.20 22.05 12.97
N LEU A 137 -7.38 21.01 12.15
CA LEU A 137 -6.96 20.98 10.76
C LEU A 137 -7.84 21.84 9.83
N GLY A 138 -9.10 22.08 10.22
CA GLY A 138 -10.01 23.02 9.54
C GLY A 138 -10.34 22.64 8.09
N ASN A 139 -10.11 23.59 7.18
CA ASN A 139 -10.34 23.41 5.74
C ASN A 139 -9.24 22.59 5.04
N ARG A 140 -8.17 22.23 5.74
CA ARG A 140 -7.09 21.40 5.19
C ARG A 140 -7.44 19.92 5.15
N VAL A 141 -8.45 19.46 5.90
CA VAL A 141 -8.86 18.05 5.89
C VAL A 141 -9.45 17.69 4.53
N ILE A 142 -8.84 16.70 3.87
CA ILE A 142 -9.20 16.19 2.55
C ILE A 142 -10.11 14.97 2.69
N SER A 143 -9.81 14.08 3.63
CA SER A 143 -10.47 12.77 3.75
C SER A 143 -10.42 12.23 5.17
N ALA A 144 -11.38 11.37 5.52
CA ALA A 144 -11.26 10.48 6.66
C ALA A 144 -11.87 9.12 6.29
N ASN A 145 -11.06 8.07 6.28
CA ASN A 145 -11.49 6.74 5.85
C ASN A 145 -11.20 5.71 6.95
N ALA A 146 -12.26 5.06 7.43
CA ALA A 146 -12.20 3.99 8.42
C ALA A 146 -11.81 2.67 7.76
N TYR A 147 -10.98 1.89 8.45
CA TYR A 147 -10.53 0.58 7.99
C TYR A 147 -11.67 -0.41 8.22
N THR A 148 -12.42 -0.73 7.16
CA THR A 148 -13.55 -1.67 7.25
C THR A 148 -13.07 -3.13 7.29
N GLY A 149 -13.88 -4.00 7.89
CA GLY A 149 -13.58 -5.42 8.06
C GLY A 149 -14.08 -6.33 6.94
N ALA A 150 -14.01 -7.63 7.19
CA ALA A 150 -14.30 -8.70 6.24
C ALA A 150 -15.81 -8.92 5.97
N ALA A 151 -16.67 -8.55 6.92
CA ALA A 151 -18.12 -8.80 6.84
C ALA A 151 -18.80 -8.30 5.54
N PRO A 152 -18.64 -7.03 5.10
CA PRO A 152 -19.28 -6.56 3.87
C PRO A 152 -18.70 -7.21 2.60
N ILE A 153 -17.45 -7.70 2.63
CA ILE A 153 -16.86 -8.47 1.54
C ILE A 153 -17.53 -9.84 1.46
N ALA A 154 -17.70 -10.53 2.60
CA ALA A 154 -18.39 -11.80 2.68
C ALA A 154 -19.88 -11.66 2.26
N GLU A 155 -20.55 -10.57 2.62
CA GLU A 155 -21.91 -10.25 2.18
C GLU A 155 -21.99 -10.10 0.66
N ALA A 156 -21.06 -9.36 0.05
CA ALA A 156 -21.00 -9.18 -1.40
C ALA A 156 -20.80 -10.52 -2.13
N LEU A 157 -19.93 -11.37 -1.61
CA LEU A 157 -19.69 -12.72 -2.15
C LEU A 157 -20.92 -13.63 -1.98
N ALA A 158 -21.60 -13.58 -0.83
CA ALA A 158 -22.86 -14.29 -0.59
C ALA A 158 -23.98 -13.84 -1.54
N GLY A 159 -23.97 -12.56 -1.94
CA GLY A 159 -24.82 -12.02 -2.99
C GLY A 159 -24.46 -12.48 -4.41
N GLY A 160 -23.42 -13.31 -4.58
CA GLY A 160 -23.01 -13.89 -5.85
C GLY A 160 -22.13 -12.98 -6.70
N ALA A 161 -21.40 -12.04 -6.10
CA ALA A 161 -20.42 -11.23 -6.83
C ALA A 161 -19.28 -12.08 -7.41
N ASP A 162 -18.96 -11.86 -8.68
CA ASP A 162 -17.73 -12.34 -9.31
C ASP A 162 -16.54 -11.42 -8.99
N VAL A 163 -16.81 -10.12 -8.81
CA VAL A 163 -15.82 -9.10 -8.45
C VAL A 163 -16.36 -8.26 -7.30
N VAL A 164 -15.61 -8.19 -6.20
CA VAL A 164 -15.89 -7.31 -5.06
C VAL A 164 -14.86 -6.19 -5.01
N ILE A 165 -15.33 -4.94 -5.04
CA ILE A 165 -14.50 -3.75 -5.02
C ILE A 165 -14.86 -2.92 -3.80
N THR A 166 -13.89 -2.70 -2.93
CA THR A 166 -14.05 -1.94 -1.68
C THR A 166 -13.32 -0.59 -1.75
N GLY A 167 -13.65 0.32 -0.84
CA GLY A 167 -12.83 1.49 -0.52
C GLY A 167 -11.69 1.11 0.42
N ARG A 168 -11.54 1.81 1.56
CA ARG A 168 -10.64 1.34 2.61
C ARG A 168 -11.23 0.14 3.35
N ALA A 169 -10.68 -1.05 3.06
CA ALA A 169 -10.71 -2.19 3.97
C ALA A 169 -9.36 -2.28 4.70
N ALA A 170 -9.33 -2.98 5.83
CA ALA A 170 -8.06 -3.49 6.35
C ALA A 170 -7.48 -4.52 5.38
N ASP A 171 -6.16 -4.56 5.27
CA ASP A 171 -5.49 -5.29 4.20
C ASP A 171 -5.70 -6.81 4.35
N PRO A 172 -5.62 -7.39 5.57
CA PRO A 172 -5.99 -8.79 5.78
C PRO A 172 -7.47 -9.10 5.54
N ALA A 173 -8.36 -8.10 5.66
CA ALA A 173 -9.80 -8.30 5.49
C ALA A 173 -10.18 -8.69 4.06
N LEU A 174 -9.37 -8.28 3.07
CA LEU A 174 -9.55 -8.67 1.66
C LEU A 174 -9.40 -10.18 1.45
N PHE A 175 -8.61 -10.85 2.27
CA PHE A 175 -8.39 -12.30 2.25
C PHE A 175 -9.33 -13.02 3.22
N LEU A 176 -9.58 -12.43 4.40
CA LEU A 176 -10.50 -12.97 5.39
C LEU A 176 -11.95 -13.03 4.88
N GLY A 177 -12.41 -12.03 4.12
CA GLY A 177 -13.77 -11.98 3.55
C GLY A 177 -14.13 -13.23 2.73
N PRO A 178 -13.32 -13.62 1.73
CA PRO A 178 -13.45 -14.90 1.04
C PRO A 178 -13.52 -16.12 1.96
N LEU A 179 -12.65 -16.20 2.97
CA LEU A 179 -12.60 -17.36 3.88
C LEU A 179 -13.87 -17.46 4.75
N VAL A 180 -14.33 -16.32 5.28
CA VAL A 180 -15.60 -16.23 6.03
C VAL A 180 -16.76 -16.68 5.14
N HIS A 181 -16.81 -16.23 3.89
CA HIS A 181 -17.86 -16.64 2.95
C HIS A 181 -17.83 -18.14 2.64
N GLU A 182 -16.65 -18.69 2.32
CA GLU A 182 -16.53 -20.06 1.83
C GLU A 182 -16.65 -21.14 2.90
N PHE A 183 -16.22 -20.83 4.13
CA PHE A 183 -16.28 -21.75 5.26
C PHE A 183 -17.44 -21.45 6.21
N GLY A 184 -18.14 -20.33 6.03
CA GLY A 184 -19.25 -19.94 6.90
C GLY A 184 -18.80 -19.67 8.34
N TRP A 185 -17.57 -19.19 8.53
CA TRP A 185 -17.04 -18.86 9.85
C TRP A 185 -17.89 -17.77 10.50
N ALA A 186 -18.17 -17.93 11.79
CA ALA A 186 -18.95 -16.94 12.53
C ALA A 186 -18.11 -15.68 12.76
N MET A 187 -18.75 -14.51 12.66
CA MET A 187 -18.08 -13.21 12.88
C MET A 187 -17.71 -12.95 14.35
N ASP A 188 -17.96 -13.91 15.24
CA ASP A 188 -17.53 -13.94 16.64
C ASP A 188 -16.66 -15.16 16.99
N ASP A 189 -16.24 -15.95 15.98
CA ASP A 189 -15.24 -17.00 16.14
C ASP A 189 -13.83 -16.41 16.04
N TRP A 190 -13.39 -15.78 17.12
CA TRP A 190 -12.12 -15.05 17.16
C TRP A 190 -10.89 -15.93 16.89
N GLU A 191 -10.97 -17.24 17.15
CA GLU A 191 -9.89 -18.16 16.82
C GLU A 191 -9.73 -18.27 15.30
N LEU A 192 -10.81 -18.55 14.58
CA LEU A 192 -10.78 -18.68 13.11
C LEU A 192 -10.55 -17.34 12.42
N LEU A 193 -11.16 -16.25 12.91
CA LEU A 193 -10.91 -14.92 12.37
C LEU A 193 -9.44 -14.52 12.54
N GLY A 194 -8.82 -14.82 13.68
CA GLY A 194 -7.39 -14.58 13.90
C GLY A 194 -6.49 -15.38 12.96
N LYS A 195 -6.81 -16.65 12.69
CA LYS A 195 -6.12 -17.46 11.66
C LYS A 195 -6.31 -16.87 10.26
N GLY A 196 -7.51 -16.46 9.90
CA GLY A 196 -7.76 -15.83 8.60
C GLY A 196 -7.08 -14.46 8.45
N THR A 197 -6.95 -13.68 9.54
CA THR A 197 -6.13 -12.47 9.56
C THR A 197 -4.65 -12.78 9.34
N MET A 198 -4.11 -13.84 9.95
CA MET A 198 -2.73 -14.30 9.67
C MET A 198 -2.55 -14.68 8.19
N VAL A 199 -3.53 -15.36 7.60
CA VAL A 199 -3.53 -15.66 6.15
C VAL A 199 -3.45 -14.37 5.34
N GLY A 200 -4.30 -13.40 5.64
CA GLY A 200 -4.28 -12.10 4.95
C GLY A 200 -2.95 -11.38 5.08
N HIS A 201 -2.43 -11.27 6.31
CA HIS A 201 -1.13 -10.65 6.62
C HIS A 201 0.05 -11.28 5.85
N LEU A 202 0.01 -12.59 5.62
CA LEU A 202 1.05 -13.29 4.88
C LEU A 202 0.90 -13.16 3.35
N LEU A 203 -0.30 -12.91 2.84
CA LEU A 203 -0.58 -12.82 1.40
C LEU A 203 -0.63 -11.38 0.87
N GLU A 204 -0.88 -10.38 1.73
CA GLU A 204 -0.70 -8.97 1.40
C GLU A 204 0.77 -8.64 1.10
N CYS A 205 1.03 -7.48 0.49
CA CYS A 205 2.34 -7.10 -0.07
C CYS A 205 2.90 -8.06 -1.15
N ALA A 206 2.11 -9.07 -1.56
CA ALA A 206 2.33 -10.00 -2.66
C ALA A 206 3.77 -10.53 -2.78
N GLY A 207 4.61 -9.89 -3.59
CA GLY A 207 5.97 -10.35 -3.89
C GLY A 207 6.92 -10.42 -2.69
N GLN A 208 6.61 -9.79 -1.56
CA GLN A 208 7.50 -9.79 -0.39
C GLN A 208 7.77 -11.21 0.13
N ILE A 209 6.72 -11.99 0.35
CA ILE A 209 6.83 -13.36 0.89
C ILE A 209 7.49 -14.35 -0.09
N THR A 210 7.59 -13.98 -1.37
CA THR A 210 8.24 -14.79 -2.43
C THR A 210 9.66 -14.31 -2.75
N GLY A 211 10.23 -13.40 -1.96
CA GLY A 211 11.63 -12.98 -2.06
C GLY A 211 11.84 -11.54 -2.53
N GLY A 212 10.78 -10.80 -2.87
CA GLY A 212 10.82 -9.34 -3.01
C GLY A 212 11.11 -8.68 -1.66
N TYR A 213 11.86 -7.58 -1.64
CA TYR A 213 12.31 -6.91 -0.40
C TYR A 213 13.15 -7.76 0.58
N PHE A 214 13.30 -9.06 0.33
CA PHE A 214 14.13 -10.02 1.07
C PHE A 214 15.53 -10.15 0.49
N ALA A 215 15.67 -10.05 -0.84
CA ALA A 215 16.91 -10.33 -1.54
C ALA A 215 18.06 -9.40 -1.12
N ASP A 216 19.20 -10.00 -0.76
CA ASP A 216 20.44 -9.31 -0.41
C ASP A 216 21.61 -10.04 -1.11
N PRO A 217 22.17 -9.48 -2.20
CA PRO A 217 23.16 -10.18 -3.03
C PRO A 217 24.36 -10.72 -2.24
N GLY A 218 24.58 -12.03 -2.32
CA GLY A 218 25.64 -12.75 -1.61
C GLY A 218 25.33 -13.15 -0.16
N VAL A 219 24.15 -12.77 0.36
CA VAL A 219 23.68 -13.12 1.72
C VAL A 219 22.35 -13.87 1.67
N LYS A 220 21.38 -13.31 0.94
CA LYS A 220 20.03 -13.83 0.72
C LYS A 220 19.73 -13.84 -0.77
N ASP A 221 20.44 -14.69 -1.51
CA ASP A 221 20.27 -14.78 -2.96
C ASP A 221 18.88 -15.32 -3.31
N VAL A 222 18.19 -14.63 -4.23
CA VAL A 222 16.88 -15.00 -4.75
C VAL A 222 16.97 -15.07 -6.28
N GLN A 223 16.64 -16.23 -6.84
CA GLN A 223 16.69 -16.43 -8.29
C GLN A 223 15.45 -15.87 -8.98
N GLY A 224 15.62 -15.37 -10.21
CA GLY A 224 14.49 -15.01 -11.07
C GLY A 224 13.67 -13.79 -10.60
N LEU A 225 14.24 -12.88 -9.80
CA LEU A 225 13.55 -11.68 -9.30
C LEU A 225 12.87 -10.83 -10.39
N ALA A 226 13.45 -10.76 -11.60
CA ALA A 226 12.84 -10.05 -12.73
C ALA A 226 11.49 -10.66 -13.18
N ARG A 227 11.21 -11.92 -12.81
CA ARG A 227 9.97 -12.66 -13.09
C ARG A 227 9.40 -13.24 -11.79
N LEU A 228 9.52 -12.47 -10.69
CA LEU A 228 9.05 -12.84 -9.36
C LEU A 228 7.60 -13.30 -9.40
N GLY A 229 7.34 -14.54 -8.97
CA GLY A 229 6.00 -15.06 -8.81
C GLY A 229 5.35 -14.52 -7.54
N PHE A 230 4.05 -14.27 -7.58
CA PHE A 230 3.28 -13.86 -6.42
C PHE A 230 2.68 -15.06 -5.68
N PRO A 231 2.37 -14.92 -4.37
CA PRO A 231 2.02 -16.05 -3.52
C PRO A 231 0.60 -16.56 -3.78
N ILE A 232 0.43 -17.84 -3.46
CA ILE A 232 -0.81 -18.58 -3.35
C ILE A 232 -0.91 -19.09 -1.91
N GLY A 233 -1.99 -18.78 -1.22
CA GLY A 233 -2.36 -19.42 0.03
C GLY A 233 -3.36 -20.55 -0.22
N GLU A 234 -3.00 -21.76 0.21
CA GLU A 234 -3.92 -22.90 0.27
C GLU A 234 -4.44 -23.01 1.70
N VAL A 235 -5.66 -22.54 1.93
CA VAL A 235 -6.24 -22.38 3.27
C VAL A 235 -7.23 -23.50 3.51
N ARG A 236 -7.04 -24.27 4.58
CA ARG A 236 -7.98 -25.30 5.00
C ARG A 236 -9.10 -24.68 5.86
N GLU A 237 -10.24 -25.36 5.92
CA GLU A 237 -11.44 -24.96 6.65
C GLU A 237 -11.23 -24.64 8.15
N ASP A 238 -10.17 -25.15 8.77
CA ASP A 238 -9.76 -24.88 10.16
C ASP A 238 -8.74 -23.73 10.31
N GLY A 239 -8.38 -23.08 9.20
CA GLY A 239 -7.47 -21.94 9.14
C GLY A 239 -5.99 -22.29 8.93
N ASP A 240 -5.63 -23.58 8.79
CA ASP A 240 -4.26 -23.98 8.45
C ASP A 240 -3.91 -23.52 7.03
N LEU A 241 -2.70 -22.98 6.86
CA LEU A 241 -2.24 -22.35 5.63
C LEU A 241 -1.02 -23.07 5.07
N VAL A 242 -1.04 -23.40 3.78
CA VAL A 242 0.20 -23.63 3.02
C VAL A 242 0.41 -22.46 2.06
N VAL A 243 1.54 -21.75 2.23
CA VAL A 243 1.98 -20.71 1.30
C VAL A 243 2.82 -21.34 0.20
N THR A 244 2.51 -21.04 -1.05
CA THR A 244 3.24 -21.51 -2.23
C THR A 244 3.18 -20.48 -3.37
N LYS A 245 3.72 -20.82 -4.54
CA LYS A 245 3.67 -20.01 -5.77
C LYS A 245 3.50 -20.90 -6.99
N VAL A 246 3.20 -20.30 -8.14
CA VAL A 246 3.13 -21.03 -9.42
C VAL A 246 4.47 -21.69 -9.72
N ALA A 247 4.45 -22.99 -10.05
CA ALA A 247 5.67 -23.73 -10.37
C ALA A 247 6.36 -23.12 -11.61
N GLY A 248 7.67 -22.90 -11.52
CA GLY A 248 8.47 -22.28 -12.59
C GLY A 248 8.47 -20.74 -12.58
N SER A 249 7.65 -20.09 -11.76
CA SER A 249 7.77 -18.65 -11.50
C SER A 249 9.04 -18.34 -10.69
N GLY A 250 9.56 -17.11 -10.82
CA GLY A 250 10.75 -16.65 -10.10
C GLY A 250 10.49 -16.43 -8.61
N GLY A 251 11.54 -16.10 -7.86
CA GLY A 251 11.47 -15.99 -6.40
C GLY A 251 11.62 -17.34 -5.70
N GLN A 252 11.43 -17.31 -4.39
CA GLN A 252 11.45 -18.48 -3.53
C GLN A 252 10.54 -18.27 -2.31
N ILE A 253 9.90 -19.32 -1.85
CA ILE A 253 9.16 -19.32 -0.58
C ILE A 253 9.89 -20.24 0.38
N THR A 254 10.44 -19.66 1.43
CA THR A 254 11.22 -20.37 2.45
C THR A 254 10.70 -20.00 3.82
N ARG A 255 11.12 -20.74 4.85
CA ARG A 255 10.84 -20.35 6.23
C ARG A 255 11.29 -18.92 6.55
N ALA A 256 12.40 -18.45 5.94
CA ALA A 256 12.91 -17.10 6.17
C ALA A 256 12.02 -16.02 5.55
N THR A 257 11.58 -16.20 4.30
CA THR A 257 10.69 -15.21 3.65
C THR A 257 9.33 -15.13 4.34
N VAL A 258 8.78 -16.27 4.78
CA VAL A 258 7.54 -16.31 5.56
C VAL A 258 7.70 -15.66 6.93
N ALA A 259 8.82 -15.90 7.62
CA ALA A 259 9.08 -15.28 8.92
C ALA A 259 9.27 -13.76 8.82
N GLU A 260 9.93 -13.26 7.77
CA GLU A 260 10.08 -11.82 7.55
C GLU A 260 8.74 -11.15 7.25
N GLN A 261 7.89 -11.75 6.41
CA GLN A 261 6.53 -11.25 6.17
C GLN A 261 5.69 -11.28 7.46
N LEU A 262 5.76 -12.35 8.25
CA LEU A 262 5.01 -12.47 9.50
C LEU A 262 5.33 -11.35 10.50
N LEU A 263 6.58 -10.89 10.53
CA LEU A 263 7.04 -9.82 11.43
C LEU A 263 6.91 -8.41 10.84
N TYR A 264 6.66 -8.31 9.54
CA TYR A 264 6.55 -7.04 8.84
C TYR A 264 5.37 -6.22 9.39
N GLU A 265 5.63 -4.96 9.74
CA GLU A 265 4.63 -4.01 10.29
C GLU A 265 3.89 -4.45 11.57
N ILE A 266 4.37 -5.52 12.23
CA ILE A 266 3.85 -5.99 13.51
C ILE A 266 4.71 -5.46 14.66
N HIS A 267 4.10 -4.66 15.53
CA HIS A 267 4.77 -4.17 16.74
C HIS A 267 4.63 -5.15 17.92
N ASP A 268 3.39 -5.52 18.28
CA ASP A 268 3.09 -6.50 19.33
C ASP A 268 2.39 -7.72 18.71
N PRO A 269 3.08 -8.86 18.53
CA PRO A 269 2.50 -10.03 17.89
C PRO A 269 1.40 -10.69 18.74
N THR A 270 1.27 -10.36 20.03
CA THR A 270 0.17 -10.87 20.86
C THR A 270 -1.12 -10.08 20.68
N ARG A 271 -1.05 -8.88 20.09
CA ARG A 271 -2.14 -7.91 20.00
C ARG A 271 -2.06 -7.12 18.70
N TYR A 272 -2.31 -7.79 17.58
CA TYR A 272 -2.46 -7.14 16.30
C TYR A 272 -3.92 -6.71 16.08
N TYR A 273 -4.18 -5.41 16.27
CA TYR A 273 -5.54 -4.86 16.22
C TYR A 273 -6.05 -4.76 14.78
N GLN A 274 -7.11 -5.51 14.49
CA GLN A 274 -7.83 -5.47 13.22
C GLN A 274 -9.31 -5.15 13.43
N PRO A 275 -10.05 -4.71 12.37
CA PRO A 275 -11.47 -4.42 12.47
C PRO A 275 -12.31 -5.59 12.97
N ASP A 276 -11.95 -6.81 12.55
CA ASP A 276 -12.74 -8.01 12.82
C ASP A 276 -12.27 -8.74 14.09
N VAL A 277 -11.01 -8.63 14.50
CA VAL A 277 -10.43 -9.41 15.59
C VAL A 277 -9.17 -8.72 16.14
N VAL A 278 -8.82 -8.98 17.40
CA VAL A 278 -7.45 -8.70 17.87
C VAL A 278 -6.64 -9.98 17.67
N ALA A 279 -5.86 -10.04 16.58
CA ALA A 279 -5.12 -11.24 16.22
C ALA A 279 -3.89 -11.46 17.11
N ASP A 280 -3.62 -12.72 17.42
CA ASP A 280 -2.45 -13.19 18.17
C ASP A 280 -1.63 -14.14 17.29
N PHE A 281 -0.44 -13.68 16.92
CA PHE A 281 0.55 -14.39 16.12
C PHE A 281 1.69 -14.96 16.97
N SER A 282 1.64 -14.84 18.29
CA SER A 282 2.74 -15.25 19.20
C SER A 282 3.01 -16.75 19.23
N GLN A 283 2.02 -17.57 18.83
CA GLN A 283 2.12 -19.03 18.76
C GLN A 283 2.27 -19.55 17.32
N VAL A 284 2.48 -18.66 16.34
CA VAL A 284 2.61 -19.05 14.94
C VAL A 284 3.84 -19.93 14.73
N ARG A 285 3.65 -21.03 13.99
CA ARG A 285 4.70 -21.98 13.61
C ARG A 285 4.82 -22.01 12.10
N VAL A 286 6.06 -22.02 11.62
CA VAL A 286 6.42 -22.02 10.20
C VAL A 286 7.26 -23.26 9.93
N GLU A 287 6.71 -24.17 9.12
CA GLU A 287 7.31 -25.46 8.80
C GLU A 287 7.46 -25.63 7.28
N GLU A 288 8.62 -26.08 6.83
CA GLU A 288 8.84 -26.40 5.42
C GLU A 288 8.30 -27.79 5.10
N VAL A 289 7.37 -27.87 4.15
CA VAL A 289 6.71 -29.13 3.75
C VAL A 289 7.04 -29.52 2.30
N GLY A 290 7.85 -28.73 1.62
CA GLY A 290 8.38 -29.01 0.30
C GLY A 290 9.00 -27.77 -0.36
N PRO A 291 9.57 -27.93 -1.58
CA PRO A 291 10.12 -26.80 -2.33
C PRO A 291 9.04 -25.75 -2.58
N ASP A 292 9.31 -24.48 -2.21
CA ASP A 292 8.37 -23.37 -2.29
C ASP A 292 7.01 -23.65 -1.61
N ARG A 293 7.00 -24.46 -0.54
CA ARG A 293 5.80 -24.84 0.20
C ARG A 293 6.05 -24.79 1.70
N ILE A 294 5.46 -23.80 2.34
CA ILE A 294 5.61 -23.54 3.78
C ILE A 294 4.24 -23.65 4.44
N HIS A 295 4.13 -24.56 5.41
CA HIS A 295 2.96 -24.74 6.25
C HIS A 295 3.04 -23.79 7.45
N VAL A 296 1.96 -23.04 7.68
CA VAL A 296 1.84 -22.05 8.74
C VAL A 296 0.61 -22.35 9.58
N THR A 297 0.80 -22.44 10.90
CA THR A 297 -0.24 -22.77 11.88
C THR A 297 -0.09 -21.91 13.14
N GLY A 298 -1.06 -21.95 14.05
CA GLY A 298 -0.93 -21.37 15.40
C GLY A 298 -1.33 -19.90 15.53
N GLY A 299 -1.85 -19.27 14.47
CA GLY A 299 -2.58 -18.00 14.59
C GLY A 299 -3.85 -18.18 15.42
N SER A 300 -4.25 -17.16 16.16
CA SER A 300 -5.51 -17.11 16.92
C SER A 300 -5.96 -15.66 17.12
N GLY A 301 -6.99 -15.42 17.92
CA GLY A 301 -7.46 -14.07 18.16
C GLY A 301 -8.36 -13.93 19.39
N ALA A 302 -8.52 -12.68 19.81
CA ALA A 302 -9.40 -12.23 20.88
C ALA A 302 -10.48 -11.29 20.32
N PRO A 303 -11.55 -11.00 21.08
CA PRO A 303 -12.61 -10.10 20.63
C PRO A 303 -12.08 -8.76 20.13
N LYS A 304 -12.63 -8.28 19.01
CA LYS A 304 -12.33 -6.94 18.46
C LYS A 304 -12.57 -5.83 19.49
N THR A 305 -11.93 -4.68 19.28
CA THR A 305 -11.96 -3.54 20.20
C THR A 305 -13.25 -2.71 20.16
N GLY A 306 -14.05 -2.86 19.09
CA GLY A 306 -15.18 -1.96 18.79
C GLY A 306 -14.75 -0.58 18.26
N LEU A 307 -13.46 -0.40 17.99
CA LEU A 307 -12.87 0.81 17.40
C LEU A 307 -12.23 0.48 16.06
N LEU A 308 -12.35 1.39 15.09
CA LEU A 308 -11.73 1.29 13.79
C LEU A 308 -10.64 2.35 13.64
N LYS A 309 -9.46 1.90 13.15
CA LYS A 309 -8.43 2.82 12.65
C LYS A 309 -9.04 3.66 11.55
N THR A 310 -8.85 4.97 11.62
CA THR A 310 -9.34 5.93 10.63
C THR A 310 -8.15 6.76 10.17
N SER A 311 -7.86 6.69 8.87
CA SER A 311 -6.84 7.53 8.24
C SER A 311 -7.45 8.89 7.91
N VAL A 312 -6.88 9.97 8.44
CA VAL A 312 -7.27 11.35 8.15
C VAL A 312 -6.23 11.98 7.24
N GLY A 313 -6.57 12.14 5.96
CA GLY A 313 -5.74 12.84 4.99
C GLY A 313 -5.98 14.34 5.05
N TYR A 314 -4.92 15.14 5.07
CA TYR A 314 -5.01 16.60 5.10
C TYR A 314 -3.90 17.27 4.28
N LEU A 315 -4.15 18.50 3.82
CA LEU A 315 -3.16 19.35 3.20
C LEU A 315 -2.16 19.80 4.28
N ASP A 316 -0.97 19.24 4.24
CA ASP A 316 0.06 19.51 5.26
C ASP A 316 0.85 20.76 4.90
N SER A 317 1.53 20.73 3.76
CA SER A 317 2.54 21.72 3.36
C SER A 317 2.88 21.64 1.87
N TYR A 318 3.88 22.40 1.44
CA TYR A 318 4.49 22.30 0.11
C TYR A 318 5.98 22.00 0.25
N ILE A 319 6.50 21.06 -0.54
CA ILE A 319 7.93 20.75 -0.58
C ILE A 319 8.51 21.23 -1.90
N GLY A 320 9.58 22.02 -1.80
CA GLY A 320 10.49 22.33 -2.89
C GLY A 320 11.74 21.47 -2.80
N GLU A 321 12.19 20.94 -3.93
CA GLU A 321 13.35 20.07 -4.03
C GLU A 321 14.18 20.45 -5.25
N GLY A 322 15.50 20.50 -5.08
CA GLY A 322 16.45 20.70 -6.16
C GLY A 322 17.66 19.80 -5.99
N GLU A 323 18.16 19.26 -7.09
CA GLU A 323 19.30 18.36 -7.11
C GLU A 323 20.24 18.70 -8.28
N ILE A 324 21.55 18.46 -8.10
CA ILE A 324 22.56 18.53 -9.17
C ILE A 324 23.74 17.61 -8.84
N SER A 325 24.36 17.03 -9.86
CA SER A 325 25.42 16.01 -9.71
C SER A 325 26.81 16.55 -10.00
N TYR A 326 27.81 16.02 -9.30
CA TYR A 326 29.23 16.28 -9.51
C TYR A 326 29.97 14.95 -9.57
N ALA A 327 30.87 14.80 -10.54
CA ALA A 327 31.69 13.60 -10.70
C ALA A 327 33.16 13.95 -10.97
N GLY A 328 34.05 13.00 -10.70
CA GLY A 328 35.49 13.17 -10.87
C GLY A 328 36.21 13.55 -9.59
N ALA A 329 37.50 13.88 -9.74
CA ALA A 329 38.30 14.36 -8.62
C ALA A 329 37.58 15.51 -7.90
N ASN A 330 37.62 15.47 -6.56
CA ASN A 330 37.06 16.51 -5.71
C ASN A 330 35.53 16.71 -5.87
N ALA A 331 34.78 15.67 -6.29
CA ALA A 331 33.32 15.73 -6.44
C ALA A 331 32.62 16.09 -5.11
N VAL A 332 32.99 15.43 -4.01
CA VAL A 332 32.42 15.69 -2.67
C VAL A 332 32.61 17.14 -2.24
N ALA A 333 33.82 17.69 -2.38
CA ALA A 333 34.09 19.07 -2.00
C ALA A 333 33.30 20.08 -2.85
N ARG A 334 33.14 19.81 -4.16
CA ARG A 334 32.28 20.62 -5.03
C ARG A 334 30.82 20.52 -4.62
N GLY A 335 30.34 19.34 -4.26
CA GLY A 335 29.00 19.15 -3.72
C GLY A 335 28.76 19.94 -2.43
N ARG A 336 29.71 19.90 -1.48
CA ARG A 336 29.65 20.70 -0.24
C ARG A 336 29.58 22.19 -0.53
N LEU A 337 30.46 22.69 -1.40
CA LEU A 337 30.46 24.09 -1.83
C LEU A 337 29.12 24.48 -2.49
N ALA A 338 28.55 23.59 -3.30
CA ALA A 338 27.25 23.84 -3.94
C ALA A 338 26.11 23.94 -2.91
N LEU A 339 26.09 23.05 -1.90
CA LEU A 339 25.13 23.13 -0.79
C LEU A 339 25.28 24.42 0.01
N GLU A 340 26.52 24.87 0.26
CA GLU A 340 26.81 26.15 0.93
C GLU A 340 26.29 27.35 0.12
N ILE A 341 26.56 27.40 -1.18
CA ILE A 341 26.07 28.45 -2.08
C ILE A 341 24.53 28.52 -2.05
N VAL A 342 23.85 27.39 -2.17
CA VAL A 342 22.38 27.37 -2.16
C VAL A 342 21.84 27.82 -0.81
N ARG A 343 22.45 27.39 0.30
CA ARG A 343 22.05 27.82 1.66
C ARG A 343 22.18 29.34 1.83
N GLU A 344 23.28 29.91 1.36
CA GLU A 344 23.50 31.36 1.38
C GLU A 344 22.46 32.09 0.53
N ARG A 345 22.21 31.64 -0.70
CA ARG A 345 21.23 32.27 -1.59
C ARG A 345 19.79 32.20 -1.08
N LEU A 346 19.38 31.07 -0.52
CA LEU A 346 18.05 30.94 0.11
C LEU A 346 17.88 31.92 1.27
N THR A 347 18.96 32.17 2.02
CA THR A 347 18.98 33.18 3.09
C THR A 347 18.89 34.60 2.53
N LEU A 348 19.71 34.94 1.52
CA LEU A 348 19.73 36.26 0.88
C LEU A 348 18.40 36.63 0.20
N THR A 349 17.74 35.64 -0.41
CA THR A 349 16.45 35.82 -1.10
C THR A 349 15.25 35.73 -0.16
N GLY A 350 15.47 35.39 1.11
CA GLY A 350 14.44 35.35 2.15
C GLY A 350 13.38 34.27 1.93
N VAL A 351 13.75 33.13 1.33
CA VAL A 351 12.82 32.02 1.12
C VAL A 351 12.35 31.49 2.46
N LYS A 352 11.03 31.46 2.66
CA LYS A 352 10.44 31.02 3.93
C LYS A 352 10.30 29.50 3.96
N MET A 353 11.05 28.85 4.84
CA MET A 353 11.01 27.40 5.06
C MET A 353 10.80 27.11 6.54
N THR A 354 9.97 26.12 6.85
CA THR A 354 9.75 25.62 8.22
C THR A 354 10.75 24.52 8.58
N GLU A 355 11.17 23.73 7.59
CA GLU A 355 12.20 22.70 7.70
C GLU A 355 13.04 22.70 6.42
N SER A 356 14.31 22.34 6.52
CA SER A 356 15.19 22.20 5.35
C SER A 356 16.22 21.11 5.52
N ARG A 357 16.62 20.49 4.41
CA ARG A 357 17.68 19.49 4.32
C ARG A 357 18.63 19.82 3.18
N PHE A 358 19.91 19.58 3.44
CA PHE A 358 21.03 19.81 2.52
C PHE A 358 21.90 18.57 2.56
N ASP A 359 21.64 17.65 1.65
CA ASP A 359 22.23 16.31 1.66
C ASP A 359 23.17 16.12 0.47
N LEU A 360 24.16 15.25 0.64
CA LEU A 360 24.93 14.60 -0.41
C LEU A 360 24.46 13.15 -0.55
N ILE A 361 23.71 12.86 -1.61
CA ILE A 361 23.34 11.50 -2.00
C ILE A 361 24.63 10.76 -2.37
N GLY A 362 24.83 9.60 -1.73
CA GLY A 362 26.08 8.83 -1.75
C GLY A 362 27.00 9.06 -0.54
N VAL A 363 26.69 10.04 0.33
CA VAL A 363 27.48 10.32 1.54
C VAL A 363 26.63 10.35 2.81
N ASN A 364 25.65 11.27 2.92
CA ASN A 364 24.92 11.52 4.18
C ASN A 364 23.39 11.61 4.03
N ALA A 365 22.83 11.32 2.85
CA ALA A 365 21.39 11.49 2.59
C ALA A 365 20.47 10.57 3.40
N LEU A 366 20.93 9.38 3.82
CA LEU A 366 20.11 8.41 4.57
C LEU A 366 20.30 8.52 6.09
N HIS A 367 21.55 8.53 6.56
CA HIS A 367 21.88 8.45 7.99
C HIS A 367 22.49 9.75 8.56
N GLY A 368 22.46 10.84 7.80
CA GLY A 368 23.14 12.08 8.18
C GLY A 368 24.64 11.89 8.31
N ASP A 369 25.30 12.77 9.07
CA ASP A 369 26.75 12.77 9.23
C ASP A 369 27.27 11.77 10.30
N THR A 370 26.38 10.97 10.89
CA THR A 370 26.70 10.17 12.09
C THR A 370 27.27 8.79 11.80
N LEU A 371 26.91 8.17 10.68
CA LEU A 371 27.35 6.83 10.26
C LEU A 371 28.33 6.74 9.07
N PRO A 372 28.63 7.78 8.26
CA PRO A 372 29.53 7.61 7.13
C PRO A 372 30.98 7.43 7.60
N GLU A 373 31.41 6.17 7.76
CA GLU A 373 32.82 5.77 7.75
C GLU A 373 33.19 5.30 6.34
N GLY A 374 34.15 5.95 5.67
CA GLY A 374 34.52 5.56 4.31
C GLY A 374 35.33 6.59 3.52
N HIS A 375 35.51 6.30 2.24
CA HIS A 375 36.20 7.16 1.26
C HIS A 375 35.19 8.03 0.49
N ASP A 376 35.63 9.19 0.03
CA ASP A 376 34.82 10.07 -0.82
C ASP A 376 34.44 9.33 -2.13
N PRO A 377 33.15 9.22 -2.46
CA PRO A 377 32.73 8.60 -3.72
C PRO A 377 33.18 9.43 -4.92
N TYR A 378 33.38 8.75 -6.06
CA TYR A 378 33.78 9.40 -7.32
C TYR A 378 32.71 10.35 -7.88
N GLU A 379 31.45 10.10 -7.52
CA GLU A 379 30.30 10.93 -7.89
C GLU A 379 29.40 11.16 -6.68
N VAL A 380 28.84 12.36 -6.60
CA VAL A 380 27.83 12.73 -5.62
C VAL A 380 26.73 13.51 -6.29
N ARG A 381 25.54 13.44 -5.71
CA ARG A 381 24.42 14.30 -6.09
C ARG A 381 23.99 15.10 -4.86
N ILE A 382 24.01 16.41 -4.97
CA ILE A 382 23.49 17.26 -3.90
C ILE A 382 21.97 17.21 -3.96
N ARG A 383 21.31 17.30 -2.81
CA ARG A 383 19.88 17.50 -2.67
C ARG A 383 19.60 18.61 -1.67
N VAL A 384 18.87 19.62 -2.11
CA VAL A 384 18.30 20.65 -1.23
C VAL A 384 16.79 20.51 -1.25
N ALA A 385 16.21 20.26 -0.09
CA ALA A 385 14.78 20.14 0.08
C ALA A 385 14.31 21.06 1.21
N GLY A 386 13.14 21.67 1.08
CA GLY A 386 12.54 22.47 2.14
C GLY A 386 11.02 22.40 2.16
N ARG A 387 10.48 22.37 3.38
CA ARG A 387 9.05 22.46 3.66
C ARG A 387 8.65 23.94 3.77
N THR A 388 7.55 24.30 3.12
CA THR A 388 7.06 25.67 3.01
C THR A 388 5.54 25.72 3.14
N ASP A 389 5.01 26.91 3.46
CA ASP A 389 3.56 27.15 3.57
C ASP A 389 2.90 27.51 2.23
N SER A 390 3.69 27.64 1.15
CA SER A 390 3.14 27.95 -0.17
C SER A 390 3.97 27.35 -1.30
N LEU A 391 3.29 26.94 -2.37
CA LEU A 391 3.93 26.44 -3.58
C LEU A 391 4.92 27.46 -4.19
N ALA A 392 4.63 28.76 -4.07
CA ALA A 392 5.50 29.81 -4.58
C ALA A 392 6.87 29.84 -3.88
N GLU A 393 6.92 29.61 -2.56
CA GLU A 393 8.18 29.48 -1.82
C GLU A 393 8.89 28.17 -2.16
N ALA A 394 8.15 27.05 -2.24
CA ALA A 394 8.71 25.75 -2.64
C ALA A 394 9.43 25.80 -4.00
N VAL A 395 8.84 26.47 -5.01
CA VAL A 395 9.44 26.61 -6.35
C VAL A 395 10.81 27.31 -6.30
N LYS A 396 11.00 28.29 -5.40
CA LYS A 396 12.26 29.03 -5.29
C LYS A 396 13.42 28.12 -4.88
N ILE A 397 13.17 27.11 -4.03
CA ILE A 397 14.20 26.16 -3.57
C ILE A 397 14.85 25.43 -4.75
N GLY A 398 14.02 24.84 -5.60
CA GLY A 398 14.49 24.13 -6.79
C GLY A 398 15.19 25.05 -7.80
N ASN A 399 14.72 26.30 -7.92
CA ASN A 399 15.35 27.29 -8.80
C ASN A 399 16.77 27.64 -8.34
N GLU A 400 17.00 27.82 -7.03
CA GLU A 400 18.34 28.13 -6.52
C GLU A 400 19.34 27.02 -6.81
N VAL A 401 18.92 25.75 -6.72
CA VAL A 401 19.77 24.61 -7.09
C VAL A 401 20.03 24.58 -8.59
N GLU A 402 19.01 24.76 -9.43
CA GLU A 402 19.15 24.74 -10.90
C GLU A 402 20.14 25.81 -11.39
N THR A 403 20.18 26.98 -10.74
CA THR A 403 21.10 28.06 -11.13
C THR A 403 22.58 27.71 -10.97
N LEU A 404 22.92 26.62 -10.26
CA LEU A 404 24.29 26.14 -10.11
C LEU A 404 24.92 25.71 -11.44
N TYR A 405 24.13 25.46 -12.49
CA TYR A 405 24.66 25.14 -13.83
C TYR A 405 25.71 26.14 -14.32
N THR A 406 25.46 27.44 -14.09
CA THR A 406 26.34 28.51 -14.54
C THR A 406 26.84 29.39 -13.41
N ASN A 407 26.26 29.26 -12.20
CA ASN A 407 26.59 30.07 -11.04
C ASN A 407 27.08 29.22 -9.85
N GLY A 408 27.51 27.99 -10.09
CA GLY A 408 27.96 27.05 -9.06
C GLY A 408 29.38 26.54 -9.29
N PRO A 409 29.82 25.56 -8.48
CA PRO A 409 31.10 24.88 -8.65
C PRO A 409 31.24 24.22 -10.02
N ALA A 410 32.48 24.09 -10.51
CA ALA A 410 32.75 23.58 -11.85
C ALA A 410 32.25 22.14 -12.05
N GLY A 411 31.74 21.86 -13.26
CA GLY A 411 31.37 20.50 -13.68
C GLY A 411 30.12 19.95 -13.00
N GLY A 412 29.16 20.81 -12.63
CA GLY A 412 27.82 20.39 -12.23
C GLY A 412 26.97 19.98 -13.43
N GLY A 413 26.20 18.90 -13.30
CA GLY A 413 25.37 18.38 -14.38
C GLY A 413 24.13 17.63 -13.90
N GLY A 414 23.17 17.43 -14.81
CA GLY A 414 21.96 16.64 -14.55
C GLY A 414 21.08 17.25 -13.46
N ALA A 415 20.95 18.58 -13.44
CA ALA A 415 20.10 19.25 -12.47
C ALA A 415 18.63 18.86 -12.66
N TRP A 416 17.93 18.71 -11.54
CA TRP A 416 16.52 18.39 -11.48
C TRP A 416 15.87 19.22 -10.38
N LYS A 417 14.60 19.56 -10.55
CA LYS A 417 13.83 20.25 -9.52
C LYS A 417 12.38 19.81 -9.53
N SER A 418 11.75 19.87 -8.36
CA SER A 418 10.32 19.75 -8.22
C SER A 418 9.79 20.68 -7.14
N ALA A 419 8.52 21.05 -7.26
CA ALA A 419 7.77 21.67 -6.19
C ALA A 419 6.38 21.05 -6.21
N ARG A 420 5.92 20.56 -5.06
CA ARG A 420 4.65 19.83 -4.97
C ARG A 420 3.94 20.12 -3.67
N GLU A 421 2.62 20.01 -3.74
CA GLU A 421 1.76 19.92 -2.57
C GLU A 421 2.01 18.59 -1.83
N ILE A 422 1.96 18.63 -0.51
CA ILE A 422 2.13 17.46 0.35
C ILE A 422 0.84 17.20 1.12
N VAL A 423 0.32 16.00 0.92
CA VAL A 423 -0.76 15.43 1.72
C VAL A 423 -0.14 14.69 2.90
N GLY A 424 -0.45 15.17 4.10
CA GLY A 424 -0.17 14.49 5.35
C GLY A 424 -1.26 13.48 5.67
N VAL A 425 -0.90 12.48 6.47
CA VAL A 425 -1.86 11.53 7.05
C VAL A 425 -1.67 11.56 8.56
N ALA A 426 -2.78 11.65 9.28
CA ALA A 426 -2.87 11.42 10.72
C ALA A 426 -3.76 10.21 10.99
N SER A 427 -3.52 9.52 12.10
CA SER A 427 -4.36 8.40 12.53
C SER A 427 -5.33 8.81 13.62
N ALA A 428 -6.50 8.16 13.66
CA ALA A 428 -7.49 8.32 14.72
C ALA A 428 -8.24 7.01 14.94
N LEU A 429 -8.90 6.88 16.10
CA LEU A 429 -9.82 5.80 16.39
C LEU A 429 -11.26 6.31 16.45
N LEU A 430 -12.14 5.67 15.70
CA LEU A 430 -13.58 5.94 15.73
C LEU A 430 -14.34 4.68 16.16
N PRO A 431 -15.46 4.82 16.91
CA PRO A 431 -16.34 3.69 17.19
C PRO A 431 -16.85 3.06 15.90
N GLU A 432 -16.85 1.73 15.81
CA GLU A 432 -17.34 1.03 14.61
C GLU A 432 -18.81 1.36 14.30
N THR A 433 -19.59 1.77 15.31
CA THR A 433 -21.00 2.17 15.18
C THR A 433 -21.22 3.42 14.33
N VAL A 434 -20.17 4.21 14.04
CA VAL A 434 -20.28 5.37 13.13
C VAL A 434 -20.08 4.99 11.66
N VAL A 435 -19.66 3.75 11.38
CA VAL A 435 -19.48 3.19 10.04
C VAL A 435 -20.73 2.38 9.68
N THR A 436 -21.28 2.62 8.50
CA THR A 436 -22.38 1.82 7.96
C THR A 436 -22.02 1.39 6.56
N SER A 437 -21.66 0.12 6.41
CA SER A 437 -21.31 -0.43 5.11
C SER A 437 -22.54 -0.68 4.24
N SER A 438 -22.35 -0.57 2.93
CA SER A 438 -23.38 -0.84 1.92
C SER A 438 -22.77 -1.58 0.74
N VAL A 439 -23.48 -2.60 0.25
CA VAL A 439 -23.12 -3.36 -0.94
C VAL A 439 -24.05 -2.96 -2.09
N THR A 440 -23.46 -2.43 -3.17
CA THR A 440 -24.18 -2.07 -4.40
C THR A 440 -23.77 -3.00 -5.53
N PHE A 441 -24.73 -3.72 -6.10
CA PHE A 441 -24.47 -4.65 -7.20
C PHE A 441 -24.68 -4.00 -8.57
N MET A 442 -23.86 -4.42 -9.53
CA MET A 442 -23.92 -4.08 -10.94
C MET A 442 -23.70 -5.34 -11.78
N GLU A 443 -24.30 -5.42 -12.96
CA GLU A 443 -24.19 -6.59 -13.85
C GLU A 443 -23.84 -6.16 -15.28
N ALA A 444 -22.88 -6.87 -15.88
CA ALA A 444 -22.39 -6.65 -17.24
C ALA A 444 -23.41 -7.09 -18.30
#